data_AF-A0A964FGF8-F1
#
_entry.id   AF-A0A964FGF8-F1
#
_cell.length_a   1.000
_cell.length_b   1.000
_cell.length_c   1.000
_cell.angle_alpha   90.00
_cell.angle_beta   90.00
_cell.angle_gamma   90.00
#
_symmetry.space_group_name_H-M   'P 1'
#
loop_
_entity.id
_entity.type
_entity.pdbx_description
1 polymer ?
#
loop_
_entity_poly.entity_id
_entity_poly.type
_entity_poly.pdbx_seq_one_letter_code
_entity_poly.pdbx_strand_id
1 'polypeptide(L)'
;MTTKLVTNPLKTGKLTAMSNVTSITLTGHQVSILEDQPEPGKKDTSAVHLTFNVEHPQKLPSLLGTAEELGLIMDRDDAVEISLSLLAMALEDKTAEEIKAVEISLSKAIAELHNC
;
A
#
# COMPACT_ATOMS: atom_id res chain seq x y z
N MET A 1 -20.89 11.05 -13.77
CA MET A 1 -19.67 10.96 -12.95
C MET A 1 -18.87 9.79 -13.48
N THR A 2 -17.69 10.04 -14.02
CA THR A 2 -16.83 8.97 -14.55
C THR A 2 -15.66 8.83 -13.60
N THR A 3 -15.85 8.04 -12.54
CA THR A 3 -14.78 7.70 -11.61
C THR A 3 -13.84 6.75 -12.33
N LYS A 4 -12.57 7.13 -12.47
CA LYS A 4 -11.57 6.30 -13.12
C LYS A 4 -10.91 5.46 -12.04
N LEU A 5 -11.20 4.15 -12.07
CA LEU A 5 -10.53 3.18 -11.21
C LEU A 5 -9.29 2.67 -11.94
N VAL A 6 -8.12 2.98 -11.40
CA VAL A 6 -6.86 2.40 -11.87
C VAL A 6 -6.42 1.33 -10.88
N THR A 7 -6.35 0.09 -11.33
CA THR A 7 -5.97 -1.06 -10.50
C THR A 7 -4.67 -1.66 -10.99
N ASN A 8 -3.73 -1.87 -10.07
CA ASN A 8 -2.45 -2.53 -10.35
C ASN A 8 -2.22 -3.69 -9.36
N PRO A 9 -1.54 -4.76 -9.80
CA PRO A 9 -1.08 -5.80 -8.89
C PRO A 9 -0.14 -5.20 -7.84
N LEU A 10 -0.37 -5.53 -6.57
CA LEU A 10 0.55 -5.22 -5.48
C LEU A 10 1.25 -6.51 -5.06
N LYS A 11 2.58 -6.55 -5.09
CA LYS A 11 3.34 -7.72 -4.65
C LYS A 11 4.26 -7.31 -3.50
N THR A 12 3.95 -7.79 -2.30
CA THR A 12 4.80 -7.59 -1.12
C THR A 12 5.39 -8.93 -0.66
N GLY A 13 6.39 -8.86 0.22
CA GLY A 13 6.73 -9.99 1.09
C GLY A 13 5.63 -10.24 2.14
N LYS A 14 5.90 -11.16 3.08
CA LYS A 14 5.01 -11.36 4.22
C LYS A 14 5.10 -10.16 5.17
N LEU A 15 3.97 -9.52 5.41
CA LEU A 15 3.81 -8.44 6.38
C LEU A 15 3.11 -9.00 7.62
N THR A 16 3.42 -8.48 8.80
CA THR A 16 2.68 -8.81 10.03
C THR A 16 2.00 -7.57 10.53
N ALA A 17 0.67 -7.56 10.53
CA ALA A 17 -0.11 -6.51 11.18
C ALA A 17 -0.40 -6.95 12.62
N MET A 18 -0.05 -6.09 13.58
CA MET A 18 -0.26 -6.34 15.00
C MET A 18 -1.32 -5.40 15.56
N SER A 19 -2.27 -5.95 16.30
CA SER A 19 -3.12 -5.22 17.23
C SER A 19 -2.67 -5.50 18.67
N ASN A 20 -3.29 -4.79 19.61
CA ASN A 20 -3.11 -5.02 21.04
C ASN A 20 -3.53 -6.43 21.51
N VAL A 21 -4.25 -7.20 20.69
CA VAL A 21 -4.80 -8.51 21.08
C VAL A 21 -4.38 -9.66 20.15
N THR A 22 -3.86 -9.37 18.94
CA THR A 22 -3.46 -10.40 17.99
C THR A 22 -2.47 -9.88 16.95
N SER A 23 -1.79 -10.80 16.26
CA SER A 23 -1.06 -10.52 15.02
C SER A 23 -1.64 -11.34 13.88
N ILE A 24 -1.72 -10.76 12.69
CA ILE A 24 -2.07 -11.45 11.45
C ILE A 24 -0.94 -11.28 10.43
N THR A 25 -0.65 -12.35 9.70
CA THR A 25 0.29 -12.30 8.58
C THR A 25 -0.48 -11.99 7.31
N LEU A 26 0.06 -11.13 6.47
CA LEU A 26 -0.60 -10.56 5.30
C LEU A 26 0.35 -10.60 4.09
N THR A 27 -0.20 -10.69 2.89
CA THR A 27 0.53 -10.47 1.64
C THR A 27 -0.26 -9.51 0.75
N GLY A 28 0.43 -8.52 0.19
CA GLY A 28 -0.18 -7.57 -0.73
C GLY A 28 -0.71 -8.28 -1.97
N HIS A 29 -1.88 -7.86 -2.41
CA HIS A 29 -2.59 -8.43 -3.54
C HIS A 29 -2.84 -7.38 -4.63
N GLN A 30 -3.40 -6.24 -4.23
CA GLN A 30 -3.85 -5.23 -5.17
C GLN A 30 -3.71 -3.82 -4.59
N VAL A 31 -3.41 -2.86 -5.47
CA VAL A 31 -3.58 -1.42 -5.20
C VAL A 31 -4.54 -0.84 -6.23
N SER A 32 -5.53 -0.09 -5.77
CA SER A 32 -6.49 0.60 -6.60
C SER A 32 -6.53 2.08 -6.25
N ILE A 33 -6.54 2.93 -7.27
CA ILE A 33 -6.66 4.38 -7.13
C ILE A 33 -8.00 4.77 -7.73
N LEU A 34 -8.86 5.37 -6.92
CA LEU A 34 -10.05 6.06 -7.43
C LEU A 34 -9.66 7.50 -7.75
N GLU A 35 -9.61 7.83 -9.04
CA GLU A 35 -9.47 9.21 -9.49
C GLU A 35 -10.88 9.79 -9.70
N ASP A 36 -11.24 10.78 -8.90
CA ASP A 36 -12.39 11.63 -9.20
C ASP A 36 -11.96 12.75 -10.15
N GLN A 37 -12.82 13.10 -11.12
CA GLN A 37 -12.55 14.29 -11.93
C GLN A 37 -12.62 15.53 -11.02
N PRO A 38 -11.61 16.41 -11.05
CA PRO A 38 -11.62 17.61 -10.22
C PRO A 38 -12.78 18.52 -10.63
N GLU A 39 -13.80 18.61 -9.78
CA GLU A 39 -14.84 19.64 -9.89
C GLU A 39 -14.36 20.92 -9.20
N PRO A 40 -14.50 22.10 -9.84
CA PRO A 40 -14.09 23.37 -9.23
C PRO A 40 -14.77 23.58 -7.87
N GLY A 41 -13.97 23.68 -6.80
CA GLY A 41 -14.46 23.94 -5.44
C GLY A 41 -14.75 22.68 -4.59
N LYS A 42 -14.52 21.46 -5.10
CA LYS A 42 -14.50 20.25 -4.28
C LYS A 42 -13.07 19.89 -3.87
N LYS A 43 -12.94 19.37 -2.63
CA LYS A 43 -11.71 18.71 -2.20
C LYS A 43 -11.47 17.48 -3.09
N ASP A 44 -10.20 17.22 -3.39
CA ASP A 44 -9.79 15.98 -4.03
C ASP A 44 -10.20 14.81 -3.11
N THR A 45 -11.05 13.93 -3.62
CA THR A 45 -11.56 12.73 -2.93
C THR A 45 -10.84 11.47 -3.40
N SER A 46 -9.71 11.63 -4.09
CA SER A 46 -8.93 10.50 -4.59
C SER A 46 -8.44 9.62 -3.44
N ALA A 47 -8.91 8.37 -3.43
CA ALA A 47 -8.56 7.39 -2.42
C ALA A 47 -7.68 6.29 -3.01
N VAL A 48 -6.70 5.85 -2.22
CA VAL A 48 -5.87 4.69 -2.48
C VAL A 48 -6.38 3.52 -1.64
N HIS A 49 -6.73 2.43 -2.31
CA HIS A 49 -7.22 1.21 -1.71
C HIS A 49 -6.13 0.15 -1.84
N LEU A 50 -5.59 -0.31 -0.71
CA LEU A 50 -4.64 -1.42 -0.64
C LEU A 50 -5.36 -2.66 -0.12
N THR A 51 -5.30 -3.73 -0.90
CA THR A 51 -5.88 -5.02 -0.55
C THR A 51 -4.77 -6.02 -0.23
N PHE A 52 -4.92 -6.71 0.89
CA PHE A 52 -4.02 -7.75 1.36
C PHE A 52 -4.77 -9.06 1.58
N ASN A 53 -4.15 -10.16 1.19
CA ASN A 53 -4.59 -11.50 1.54
C ASN A 53 -4.09 -11.84 2.95
N VAL A 54 -4.96 -12.40 3.78
CA VAL A 54 -4.64 -12.78 5.16
C VAL A 54 -4.17 -14.23 5.21
N GLU A 55 -2.96 -14.45 5.73
CA GLU A 55 -2.48 -15.78 6.10
C GLU A 55 -2.89 -16.07 7.56
N HIS A 56 -3.82 -16.99 7.76
CA HIS A 56 -4.27 -17.36 9.11
C HIS A 56 -3.24 -18.24 9.84
N PRO A 57 -2.72 -17.82 11.02
CA PRO A 57 -2.20 -18.78 11.98
C PRO A 57 -3.39 -19.57 12.55
N GLN A 58 -3.26 -20.89 12.66
CA GLN A 58 -4.35 -21.86 12.90
C GLN A 58 -5.24 -21.65 14.15
N LYS A 59 -5.04 -20.62 14.97
CA LYS A 59 -5.82 -20.38 16.19
C LYS A 59 -5.91 -18.89 16.53
N LEU A 60 -6.93 -18.19 16.03
CA LEU A 60 -7.30 -16.86 16.53
C LEU A 60 -8.77 -16.83 16.98
N PRO A 61 -9.10 -16.11 18.06
CA PRO A 61 -10.47 -16.04 18.56
C PRO A 61 -11.38 -15.33 17.53
N SER A 62 -12.39 -16.06 17.06
CA SER A 62 -13.65 -15.76 16.34
C SER A 62 -13.89 -14.46 15.52
N LEU A 63 -13.24 -13.33 15.75
CA LEU A 63 -13.49 -12.07 15.04
C LEU A 63 -12.56 -11.82 13.85
N LEU A 64 -11.35 -12.39 13.85
CA LEU A 64 -10.36 -12.29 12.76
C LEU A 64 -10.01 -13.65 12.14
N GLY A 65 -10.50 -14.75 12.71
CA GLY A 65 -10.25 -16.11 12.23
C GLY A 65 -10.97 -16.46 10.91
N THR A 66 -11.77 -15.55 10.37
CA THR A 66 -12.50 -15.70 9.09
C THR A 66 -12.21 -14.57 8.10
N ALA A 67 -11.35 -13.62 8.45
CA ALA A 67 -11.03 -12.50 7.57
C ALA A 67 -10.03 -12.94 6.51
N GLU A 68 -10.48 -13.17 5.28
CA GLU A 68 -9.61 -13.60 4.17
C GLU A 68 -8.86 -12.42 3.54
N GLU A 69 -9.40 -11.22 3.68
CA GLU A 69 -8.89 -9.99 3.08
C GLU A 69 -8.83 -8.85 4.11
N LEU A 70 -7.78 -8.04 4.06
CA LEU A 70 -7.68 -6.76 4.74
C LEU A 70 -7.60 -5.64 3.71
N GLY A 71 -8.52 -4.68 3.80
CA GLY A 71 -8.51 -3.46 3.01
C GLY A 71 -8.06 -2.26 3.84
N LEU A 72 -7.11 -1.49 3.30
CA LEU A 72 -6.76 -0.15 3.81
C LEU A 72 -7.20 0.88 2.78
N ILE A 73 -8.02 1.84 3.21
CA ILE A 73 -8.47 2.96 2.40
C ILE A 73 -7.88 4.22 3.02
N MET A 74 -7.19 5.00 2.20
CA MET A 74 -6.47 6.19 2.63
C MET A 74 -6.55 7.26 1.55
N ASP A 75 -6.45 8.52 1.95
CA ASP A 75 -6.31 9.61 1.01
C ASP A 75 -4.92 9.53 0.34
N ARG A 76 -4.77 10.15 -0.83
CA ARG A 76 -3.55 10.03 -1.65
C ARG A 76 -2.29 10.50 -0.92
N ASP A 77 -2.37 11.60 -0.18
CA ASP A 77 -1.23 12.17 0.54
C ASP A 77 -0.77 11.23 1.68
N ASP A 78 -1.71 10.72 2.46
CA ASP A 78 -1.44 9.74 3.52
C ASP A 78 -0.80 8.47 2.94
N ALA A 79 -1.24 8.03 1.75
CA ALA A 79 -0.67 6.87 1.07
C ALA A 79 0.80 7.06 0.70
N VAL A 80 1.18 8.27 0.27
CA VAL A 80 2.57 8.63 -0.05
C VAL A 80 3.40 8.65 1.22
N GLU A 81 2.94 9.32 2.27
CA GLU A 81 3.68 9.42 3.54
C GLU A 81 3.92 8.07 4.21
N ILE A 82 2.89 7.21 4.25
CA ILE A 82 3.01 5.85 4.79
C ILE A 82 4.00 5.04 3.95
N SER A 83 3.94 5.14 2.62
CA SER A 83 4.85 4.39 1.73
C SER A 83 6.31 4.81 1.94
N LEU A 84 6.57 6.11 2.09
CA LEU A 84 7.91 6.62 2.39
C LEU A 84 8.40 6.15 3.77
N SER A 85 7.52 6.12 4.76
CA SER A 85 7.84 5.63 6.11
C SER A 85 8.20 4.15 6.10
N LEU A 86 7.41 3.32 5.41
CA LEU A 86 7.67 1.89 5.25
C LEU A 86 8.98 1.63 4.49
N LEU A 87 9.24 2.43 3.45
CA LEU A 87 10.50 2.35 2.70
C LEU A 87 11.68 2.69 3.61
N ALA A 88 11.62 3.78 4.37
CA ALA A 88 12.68 4.17 5.30
C ALA A 88 12.99 3.07 6.32
N MET A 89 11.96 2.46 6.93
CA MET A 89 12.12 1.33 7.85
C MET A 89 12.81 0.13 7.18
N ALA A 90 12.47 -0.18 5.92
CA ALA A 90 13.07 -1.29 5.19
C ALA A 90 14.53 -1.04 4.76
N LEU A 91 14.99 0.21 4.81
CA LEU A 91 16.36 0.61 4.45
C LEU A 91 17.31 0.66 5.67
N GLU A 92 16.81 0.58 6.90
CA GLU A 92 17.59 0.79 8.14
C GLU A 92 18.84 -0.10 8.24
N ASP A 93 18.75 -1.36 7.79
CA ASP A 93 19.84 -2.35 7.84
C ASP A 93 20.59 -2.51 6.51
N LYS A 94 20.40 -1.60 5.54
CA LYS A 94 21.01 -1.71 4.21
C LYS A 94 22.32 -0.95 4.07
N THR A 95 23.21 -1.48 3.25
CA THR A 95 24.43 -0.78 2.86
C THR A 95 24.13 0.39 1.93
N ALA A 96 25.05 1.35 1.84
CA ALA A 96 24.91 2.50 0.94
C ALA A 96 24.73 2.09 -0.54
N GLU A 97 25.36 0.98 -0.96
CA GLU A 97 25.20 0.46 -2.33
C GLU A 97 23.79 -0.07 -2.59
N GLU A 98 23.21 -0.78 -1.62
CA GLU A 98 21.84 -1.28 -1.72
C GLU A 98 20.80 -0.16 -1.68
N ILE A 99 21.01 0.87 -0.84
CA ILE A 99 20.16 2.07 -0.82
C ILE A 99 20.19 2.76 -2.18
N LYS A 100 21.37 2.92 -2.77
CA LYS A 100 21.53 3.54 -4.09
C LYS A 100 20.82 2.77 -5.20
N ALA A 101 20.78 1.44 -5.12
CA ALA A 101 20.01 0.62 -6.08
C ALA A 101 18.50 0.89 -5.98
N VAL A 102 17.98 1.07 -4.77
CA VAL A 102 16.58 1.45 -4.53
C VAL A 102 16.28 2.86 -5.06
N GLU A 103 17.16 3.82 -4.82
CA GLU A 103 17.02 5.19 -5.36
C GLU A 103 16.96 5.22 -6.89
N ILE A 104 17.81 4.43 -7.56
CA ILE A 104 17.80 4.30 -9.02
C ILE A 104 16.46 3.72 -9.49
N SER A 105 15.98 2.67 -8.83
CA SER A 105 14.70 2.04 -9.17
C SER A 105 13.52 3.01 -9.00
N LEU A 106 13.51 3.77 -7.89
CA LEU A 106 12.47 4.76 -7.61
C LEU A 106 12.51 5.90 -8.62
N SER A 107 13.70 6.40 -8.93
CA SER A 107 13.90 7.47 -9.92
C SER A 107 13.40 7.05 -11.31
N LYS A 108 13.66 5.79 -11.70
CA LYS A 108 13.17 5.24 -12.96
C LYS A 108 11.63 5.18 -13.00
N ALA A 109 11.01 4.67 -11.93
CA ALA A 109 9.56 4.60 -11.83
C ALA A 109 8.91 6.01 -11.88
N ILE A 110 9.50 6.99 -11.19
CA ILE A 110 9.05 8.39 -11.24
C ILE A 110 9.17 8.95 -12.66
N ALA A 111 10.27 8.68 -13.36
CA ALA A 111 10.46 9.13 -14.73
C ALA A 111 9.46 8.49 -15.70
N GLU A 112 9.15 7.20 -15.53
CA GLU A 112 8.12 6.50 -16.32
C GLU A 112 6.72 7.10 -16.10
N LEU A 113 6.41 7.54 -14.89
CA LEU A 113 5.13 8.20 -14.58
C LEU A 113 5.00 9.61 -15.17
N HIS A 114 6.10 10.35 -15.33
CA HIS A 114 6.11 11.73 -15.84
C HIS A 114 6.39 11.84 -17.35
N ASN A 115 6.76 10.75 -18.02
CA ASN A 115 6.98 10.71 -19.47
C ASN A 115 5.76 10.22 -20.27
N CYS A 116 4.56 10.21 -19.65
CA CYS A 116 3.26 9.94 -20.28
C CYS A 116 2.47 11.23 -20.50
#